data_AF-D6V4A5-F1
#
_entry.id   AF-D6V4A5-F1
#
_cell.length_a   1.000
_cell.length_b   1.000
_cell.length_c   1.000
_cell.angle_alpha   90.00
_cell.angle_beta   90.00
_cell.angle_gamma   90.00
#
_symmetry.space_group_name_H-M   'P 1'
#
loop_
_entity.id
_entity.type
_entity.pdbx_description
1 polymer ?
#
loop_
_entity_poly.entity_id
_entity_poly.type
_entity_poly.pdbx_seq_one_letter_code
_entity_poly.pdbx_strand_id
1 'polypeptide(L)'
;MSLLSIKGTVTAHGQHQFDNYLTVYAYLEITEASGRRIQIDKVAVCNDTAALLQLGCGGEFFLDKMFVYGRRYHYQLWGIKAEDVAVFDRHNLRNMVIVHHIVLGTLMLPIGGLGAFWLLPGLASLMTVISGKVNRRRMFYGSNPAEVRRLQQQQAVRI
;
A
#
# COMPACT_ATOMS: atom_id res chain seq x y z
N MET A 1 -8.62 5.99 -5.63
CA MET A 1 -7.69 5.04 -4.97
C MET A 1 -7.69 3.74 -5.76
N SER A 2 -6.53 3.18 -6.08
CA SER A 2 -6.40 1.98 -6.92
C SER A 2 -5.27 1.11 -6.41
N LEU A 3 -5.42 -0.22 -6.50
CA LEU A 3 -4.34 -1.17 -6.27
C LEU A 3 -3.69 -1.47 -7.62
N LEU A 4 -2.38 -1.28 -7.70
CA LEU A 4 -1.57 -1.63 -8.86
C LEU A 4 -0.83 -2.93 -8.55
N SER A 5 -0.78 -3.85 -9.51
CA SER A 5 0.09 -5.01 -9.43
C SER A 5 1.20 -4.88 -10.47
N ILE A 6 2.44 -5.10 -10.06
CA ILE A 6 3.63 -5.07 -10.92
C ILE A 6 4.42 -6.35 -10.69
N LYS A 7 4.65 -7.13 -11.75
CA LYS A 7 5.45 -8.35 -11.70
C LYS A 7 6.85 -8.07 -12.22
N GLY A 8 7.87 -8.35 -11.40
CA GLY A 8 9.26 -8.08 -11.78
C GLY A 8 10.23 -8.34 -10.63
N THR A 9 11.38 -7.70 -10.72
CA THR A 9 12.45 -7.78 -9.71
C THR A 9 12.80 -6.37 -9.22
N VAL A 10 12.97 -6.20 -7.92
CA VAL A 10 13.41 -4.92 -7.36
C VAL A 10 14.87 -4.68 -7.73
N THR A 11 15.13 -3.69 -8.58
CA THR A 11 16.48 -3.39 -9.09
C THR A 11 17.15 -2.24 -8.36
N ALA A 12 16.36 -1.31 -7.82
CA ALA A 12 16.88 -0.20 -7.03
C ALA A 12 15.83 0.33 -6.05
N HIS A 13 16.29 1.01 -5.02
CA HIS A 13 15.44 1.82 -4.16
C HIS A 13 16.19 3.10 -3.76
N GLY A 14 15.47 4.20 -3.67
CA GLY A 14 16.03 5.49 -3.28
C GLY A 14 16.38 5.57 -1.80
N GLN A 15 16.94 6.72 -1.39
CA GLN A 15 17.11 7.05 0.02
C GLN A 15 15.80 6.88 0.78
N HIS A 16 15.88 6.46 2.03
CA HIS A 16 14.72 6.18 2.85
C HIS A 16 14.73 6.97 4.15
N GLN A 17 13.54 7.34 4.60
CA GLN A 17 13.30 7.84 5.95
C GLN A 17 12.59 6.75 6.74
N PHE A 18 13.16 6.37 7.88
CA PHE A 18 12.61 5.38 8.78
C PHE A 18 11.82 6.05 9.91
N ASP A 19 10.68 5.46 10.24
CA ASP A 19 9.93 5.64 11.50
C ASP A 19 9.66 4.24 12.08
N ASN A 20 9.34 4.14 13.37
CA ASN A 20 9.14 2.88 14.09
C ASN A 20 8.12 1.93 13.43
N TYR A 21 7.22 2.47 12.60
CA TYR A 21 6.13 1.73 11.98
C TYR A 21 6.28 1.55 10.46
N LEU A 22 7.02 2.44 9.79
CA LEU A 22 7.12 2.45 8.34
C LEU A 22 8.42 3.07 7.85
N THR A 23 8.88 2.59 6.70
CA THR A 23 9.99 3.16 5.94
C THR A 23 9.44 3.82 4.68
N VAL A 24 9.73 5.10 4.46
CA VAL A 24 9.38 5.80 3.22
C VAL A 24 10.59 5.86 2.32
N TYR A 25 10.53 5.15 1.20
CA TYR A 25 11.53 5.23 0.13
C TYR A 25 11.21 6.36 -0.83
N ALA A 26 12.23 7.12 -1.23
CA ALA A 26 12.09 8.17 -2.24
C ALA A 26 11.59 7.60 -3.58
N TYR A 27 12.04 6.40 -3.94
CA TYR A 27 11.51 5.61 -5.04
C TYR A 27 11.78 4.12 -4.83
N LEU A 28 10.99 3.27 -5.49
CA LEU A 28 11.28 1.86 -5.74
C LEU A 28 11.34 1.64 -7.25
N GLU A 29 12.35 0.93 -7.72
CA GLU A 29 12.48 0.54 -9.13
C GLU A 29 12.26 -0.97 -9.25
N ILE A 30 11.28 -1.35 -10.07
CA ILE A 30 10.97 -2.74 -10.38
C ILE A 30 11.19 -2.94 -11.88
N THR A 31 12.04 -3.90 -12.22
CA THR A 31 12.29 -4.30 -13.61
C THR A 31 11.46 -5.53 -13.95
N GLU A 32 10.61 -5.41 -14.96
CA GLU A 32 9.80 -6.50 -15.48
C GLU A 32 10.66 -7.50 -16.28
N ALA A 33 10.14 -8.71 -16.50
CA ALA A 33 10.81 -9.72 -17.35
C ALA A 33 11.01 -9.25 -18.81
N SER A 34 10.23 -8.27 -19.26
CA SER A 34 10.37 -7.61 -20.57
C SER A 34 11.61 -6.72 -20.68
N GLY A 35 12.32 -6.46 -19.56
CA GLY A 35 13.39 -5.47 -19.46
C GLY A 35 12.89 -4.05 -19.19
N ARG A 36 11.57 -3.83 -19.15
CA ARG A 36 10.97 -2.53 -18.80
C ARG A 36 11.23 -2.22 -17.33
N ARG A 37 11.74 -1.01 -17.06
CA ARG A 37 11.92 -0.49 -15.71
C ARG A 37 10.73 0.39 -15.32
N ILE A 38 10.16 0.14 -14.15
CA ILE A 38 9.07 0.93 -13.58
C ILE A 38 9.57 1.52 -12.27
N GLN A 39 9.74 2.83 -12.27
CA GLN A 39 10.04 3.59 -11.07
C GLN A 39 8.73 4.06 -10.43
N ILE A 40 8.59 3.83 -9.12
CA ILE A 40 7.45 4.30 -8.32
C ILE A 40 7.99 5.21 -7.24
N ASP A 41 7.58 6.47 -7.27
CA ASP A 41 8.08 7.47 -6.33
C ASP A 41 7.30 7.47 -5.01
N LYS A 42 8.03 7.80 -3.95
CA LYS A 42 7.52 8.04 -2.59
C LYS A 42 6.65 6.89 -2.07
N VAL A 43 7.29 5.74 -1.83
CA VAL A 43 6.62 4.51 -1.41
C VAL A 43 6.81 4.27 0.09
N ALA A 44 5.69 4.18 0.81
CA ALA A 44 5.68 3.72 2.19
C ALA A 44 5.69 2.18 2.24
N VAL A 45 6.59 1.62 3.03
CA VAL A 45 6.76 0.18 3.24
C VAL A 45 6.70 -0.06 4.74
N CYS A 46 5.72 -0.83 5.21
CA CYS A 46 5.64 -1.19 6.62
C CYS A 46 6.45 -2.43 6.93
N ASN A 47 6.69 -2.70 8.21
CA ASN A 47 7.63 -3.74 8.67
C ASN A 47 7.34 -5.13 8.09
N ASP A 48 6.06 -5.51 7.92
CA ASP A 48 5.67 -6.81 7.36
C ASP A 48 6.20 -6.99 5.92
N THR A 49 6.02 -5.99 5.05
CA THR A 49 6.48 -6.04 3.65
C THR A 49 7.95 -5.65 3.51
N ALA A 50 8.48 -4.83 4.40
CA ALA A 50 9.90 -4.48 4.45
C ALA A 50 10.80 -5.71 4.66
N ALA A 51 10.34 -6.69 5.45
CA ALA A 51 11.08 -7.93 5.71
C ALA A 51 11.35 -8.77 4.44
N LEU A 52 10.61 -8.55 3.35
CA LEU A 52 10.81 -9.23 2.07
C LEU A 52 11.34 -8.29 0.99
N LEU A 53 11.36 -6.98 1.24
CA LEU A 53 11.80 -5.99 0.27
C LEU A 53 13.34 -5.90 0.29
N GLN A 54 13.97 -6.65 -0.61
CA GLN A 54 15.42 -6.62 -0.83
C GLN A 54 15.74 -6.38 -2.31
N LEU A 55 16.90 -5.81 -2.60
CA LEU A 55 17.41 -5.72 -3.97
C LEU A 55 17.57 -7.13 -4.53
N GLY A 56 17.12 -7.34 -5.77
CA GLY A 56 17.09 -8.66 -6.41
C GLY A 56 15.89 -9.52 -6.02
N CYS A 57 15.01 -9.06 -5.10
CA CYS A 57 13.77 -9.78 -4.80
C CYS A 57 12.85 -9.79 -6.02
N GLY A 58 12.54 -10.99 -6.51
CA GLY A 58 11.62 -11.24 -7.63
C GLY A 58 10.23 -11.61 -7.12
N GLY A 59 9.19 -11.07 -7.77
CA GLY A 59 7.82 -11.38 -7.39
C GLY A 59 6.77 -10.48 -8.04
N GLU A 60 5.56 -10.57 -7.50
CA GLU A 60 4.44 -9.67 -7.78
C GLU A 60 4.27 -8.69 -6.61
N PHE A 61 4.40 -7.40 -6.91
CA PHE A 61 4.34 -6.30 -5.95
C PHE A 61 3.01 -5.57 -6.07
N PHE A 62 2.30 -5.46 -4.96
CA PHE A 62 0.99 -4.81 -4.88
C PHE A 62 1.12 -3.45 -4.22
N LEU A 63 0.98 -2.38 -5.02
CA LEU A 63 1.10 -1.01 -4.59
C LEU A 63 -0.27 -0.34 -4.50
N ASP A 64 -0.62 0.10 -3.30
CA ASP A 64 -1.83 0.87 -3.06
C ASP A 64 -1.56 2.35 -3.33
N LYS A 65 -2.18 2.90 -4.39
CA LYS A 65 -2.09 4.32 -4.72
C LYS A 65 -2.96 5.13 -3.77
N MET A 66 -2.29 5.90 -2.92
CA MET A 66 -2.87 6.80 -1.94
C MET A 66 -2.33 8.20 -2.21
N PHE A 67 -2.96 8.91 -3.14
CA PHE A 67 -2.66 10.32 -3.33
C PHE A 67 -3.36 11.11 -2.22
N VAL A 68 -2.57 11.63 -1.28
CA VAL A 68 -3.06 12.32 -0.09
C VAL A 68 -2.30 13.62 0.05
N TYR A 69 -3.03 14.74 -0.02
CA TYR A 69 -2.44 16.06 0.08
C TYR A 69 -1.73 16.23 1.44
N GLY A 70 -0.50 16.78 1.42
CA GLY A 70 0.30 17.02 2.62
C GLY A 70 1.05 15.81 3.20
N ARG A 71 0.97 14.61 2.58
CA ARG A 71 1.73 13.43 3.02
C ARG A 71 3.03 13.24 2.22
N ARG A 72 4.01 12.59 2.85
CA ARG A 72 5.35 12.35 2.29
C ARG A 72 5.40 11.16 1.31
N TYR A 73 4.33 10.38 1.21
CA TYR A 73 4.23 9.19 0.35
C TYR A 73 2.99 9.23 -0.53
N HIS A 74 3.09 8.61 -1.71
CA HIS A 74 2.00 8.50 -2.69
C HIS A 74 1.50 7.07 -2.85
N TYR A 75 2.30 6.10 -2.44
CA TYR A 75 2.01 4.68 -2.54
C TYR A 75 2.33 3.99 -1.22
N GLN A 76 1.59 2.92 -0.92
CA GLN A 76 2.00 1.93 0.07
C GLN A 76 2.29 0.62 -0.65
N LEU A 77 3.42 0.00 -0.33
CA LEU A 77 3.66 -1.39 -0.69
C LEU A 77 2.81 -2.27 0.22
N TRP A 78 1.60 -2.56 -0.25
CA TRP A 78 0.57 -3.23 0.53
C TRP A 78 0.76 -4.74 0.54
N GLY A 79 1.39 -5.33 -0.48
CA GLY A 79 1.74 -6.74 -0.45
C GLY A 79 2.80 -7.14 -1.47
N ILE A 80 3.42 -8.29 -1.21
CA ILE A 80 4.46 -8.91 -2.01
C ILE A 80 4.12 -10.40 -2.12
N LYS A 81 4.17 -10.94 -3.33
CA LYS A 81 4.21 -12.38 -3.59
C LYS A 81 5.53 -12.74 -4.26
N ALA A 82 6.44 -13.31 -3.50
CA ALA A 82 7.62 -13.98 -4.00
C ALA A 82 7.31 -15.48 -4.21
N GLU A 83 8.25 -16.22 -4.82
CA GLU A 83 8.06 -17.62 -5.23
C GLU A 83 7.57 -18.53 -4.08
N ASP A 84 8.12 -18.36 -2.88
CA ASP A 84 7.80 -19.19 -1.72
C ASP A 84 6.99 -18.48 -0.63
N VAL A 85 6.77 -17.17 -0.77
CA VAL A 85 6.22 -16.35 0.32
C VAL A 85 5.29 -15.28 -0.23
N ALA A 86 4.09 -15.21 0.35
CA ALA A 86 3.16 -14.11 0.16
C ALA A 86 2.90 -13.39 1.47
N VAL A 87 3.18 -12.09 1.49
CA VAL A 87 2.95 -11.23 2.65
C VAL A 87 2.17 -10.01 2.20
N PHE A 88 1.14 -9.65 2.95
CA PHE A 88 0.51 -8.35 2.86
C PHE A 88 0.65 -7.64 4.20
N ASP A 89 0.68 -6.32 4.13
CA ASP A 89 0.78 -5.44 5.29
C ASP A 89 -0.54 -5.41 6.07
N ARG A 90 -0.45 -5.70 7.37
CA ARG A 90 -1.60 -5.62 8.29
C ARG A 90 -2.05 -4.18 8.51
N HIS A 91 -1.12 -3.23 8.43
CA HIS A 91 -1.41 -1.82 8.65
C HIS A 91 -2.04 -1.21 7.40
N ASN A 92 -3.33 -0.88 7.51
CA ASN A 92 -4.04 -0.26 6.41
C ASN A 92 -3.86 1.27 6.46
N LEU A 93 -2.75 1.78 5.91
CA LEU A 93 -2.44 3.22 5.89
C LEU A 93 -3.56 4.02 5.21
N ARG A 94 -4.26 3.43 4.23
CA ARG A 94 -5.43 4.04 3.59
C ARG A 94 -6.51 4.38 4.61
N ASN A 95 -6.88 3.43 5.47
CA ASN A 95 -7.90 3.66 6.50
C ASN A 95 -7.42 4.69 7.53
N MET A 96 -6.15 4.60 7.94
CA MET A 96 -5.57 5.55 8.88
C MET A 96 -5.61 6.98 8.33
N VAL A 97 -5.30 7.16 7.05
CA VAL A 97 -5.42 8.46 6.37
C VAL A 97 -6.87 8.94 6.33
N ILE A 98 -7.81 8.07 5.97
CA ILE A 98 -9.24 8.42 5.89
C ILE A 98 -9.74 8.91 7.25
N VAL A 99 -9.46 8.14 8.30
CA VAL A 99 -9.83 8.50 9.67
C VAL A 99 -9.21 9.83 10.07
N HIS A 100 -7.92 10.04 9.79
CA HIS A 100 -7.24 11.29 10.10
C HIS A 100 -7.89 12.51 9.41
N HIS A 101 -8.26 12.39 8.13
CA HIS A 101 -8.93 13.47 7.39
C HIS A 101 -10.31 13.78 7.96
N ILE A 102 -11.07 12.74 8.32
CA ILE A 102 -12.40 12.91 8.92
C ILE A 102 -12.28 13.55 10.31
N VAL A 103 -11.38 13.06 11.17
CA VAL A 103 -11.19 13.60 12.52
C VAL A 103 -10.72 15.05 12.47
N LEU A 104 -9.66 15.34 11.72
CA LEU A 104 -9.13 16.70 11.58
C LEU A 104 -10.16 17.64 10.95
N GLY A 105 -10.85 17.16 9.90
CA GLY A 105 -11.90 17.92 9.22
C GLY A 105 -13.07 18.24 10.14
N THR A 106 -13.54 17.29 10.95
CA THR A 106 -14.60 17.53 11.93
C THR A 106 -14.17 18.49 13.03
N LEU A 107 -12.94 18.35 13.55
CA LEU A 107 -12.41 19.23 14.59
C LEU A 107 -12.25 20.69 14.12
N MET A 108 -11.86 20.89 12.86
CA MET A 108 -11.68 22.23 12.29
C MET A 108 -12.96 22.78 11.63
N LEU A 109 -14.03 22.00 11.54
CA LEU A 109 -15.30 22.41 10.93
C LEU A 109 -15.91 23.65 11.62
N PRO A 110 -15.89 23.78 12.97
CA PRO A 110 -16.43 24.96 13.66
C PRO A 110 -15.66 26.25 13.37
N ILE A 111 -14.42 26.15 12.87
CA ILE A 111 -13.57 27.30 12.55
C ILE A 111 -13.90 27.78 11.14
N GLY A 112 -15.04 28.45 10.99
CA GLY A 112 -15.45 29.07 9.73
C GLY A 112 -15.64 28.09 8.56
N GLY A 113 -15.92 26.81 8.83
CA GLY A 113 -16.08 25.79 7.80
C GLY A 113 -14.78 25.30 7.15
N LEU A 114 -13.61 25.75 7.62
CA LEU A 114 -12.30 25.34 7.09
C LEU A 114 -12.08 23.82 7.14
N GLY A 115 -12.68 23.15 8.12
CA GLY A 115 -12.68 21.70 8.24
C GLY A 115 -13.27 20.95 7.04
N ALA A 116 -14.15 21.58 6.25
CA ALA A 116 -14.76 20.96 5.07
C ALA A 116 -13.71 20.52 4.03
N PHE A 117 -12.60 21.27 3.92
CA PHE A 117 -11.49 20.95 3.02
C PHE A 117 -10.86 19.57 3.31
N TRP A 118 -10.79 19.19 4.58
CA TRP A 118 -10.24 17.89 5.00
C TRP A 118 -11.33 16.82 5.10
N LEU A 119 -12.52 17.21 5.54
CA LEU A 119 -13.64 16.31 5.79
C LEU A 119 -14.19 15.67 4.51
N LEU A 120 -14.44 16.47 3.46
CA LEU A 120 -15.06 15.99 2.22
C LEU A 120 -14.20 14.94 1.49
N PRO A 121 -12.88 15.12 1.30
CA PRO A 121 -12.03 14.08 0.72
C PRO A 121 -11.95 12.81 1.58
N GLY A 122 -11.98 12.96 2.91
CA GLY A 122 -12.02 11.83 3.85
C GLY A 122 -13.30 11.00 3.68
N LEU A 123 -14.46 11.64 3.64
CA LEU A 123 -15.75 10.99 3.42
C LEU A 123 -15.84 10.34 2.02
N ALA A 124 -15.41 11.03 0.97
CA ALA A 124 -15.37 10.47 -0.38
C ALA A 124 -14.50 9.20 -0.44
N SER A 125 -13.33 9.24 0.20
CA SER A 125 -12.43 8.09 0.29
C SER A 125 -13.05 6.95 1.11
N LEU A 126 -13.73 7.25 2.22
CA LEU A 126 -14.46 6.26 3.01
C LEU A 126 -15.52 5.53 2.18
N MET A 127 -16.30 6.26 1.38
CA MET A 127 -17.30 5.67 0.49
C MET A 127 -16.69 4.73 -0.56
N THR A 128 -15.49 5.02 -1.07
CA THR A 128 -14.79 4.09 -1.99
C THR A 128 -14.33 2.80 -1.32
N VAL A 129 -14.05 2.84 0.00
CA VAL A 129 -13.72 1.64 0.78
C VAL A 129 -14.99 0.84 1.10
N ILE A 130 -16.04 1.50 1.57
CA ILE A 130 -17.31 0.86 1.94
C ILE A 130 -18.00 0.22 0.73
N SER A 131 -17.98 0.88 -0.43
CA SER A 131 -18.60 0.34 -1.67
C SER A 131 -17.92 -0.93 -2.20
N GLY A 132 -16.83 -1.41 -1.59
CA GLY A 132 -16.19 -2.66 -1.96
C GLY A 132 -15.55 -2.65 -3.36
N LYS A 133 -15.57 -1.50 -4.07
CA LYS A 133 -15.00 -1.32 -5.42
C LYS A 133 -13.51 -1.68 -5.49
N VAL A 134 -12.81 -1.73 -4.35
CA VAL A 134 -11.40 -2.11 -4.27
C VAL A 134 -11.22 -3.25 -3.26
N ASN A 135 -11.67 -4.46 -3.60
CA ASN A 135 -11.44 -5.65 -2.78
C ASN A 135 -9.98 -6.14 -2.92
N ARG A 136 -9.07 -5.49 -2.17
CA ARG A 136 -7.62 -5.75 -2.21
C ARG A 136 -7.26 -7.20 -1.91
N ARG A 137 -7.99 -7.87 -1.01
CA ARG A 137 -7.76 -9.29 -0.71
C ARG A 137 -8.09 -10.19 -1.89
N ARG A 138 -9.17 -9.90 -2.64
CA ARG A 138 -9.49 -10.65 -3.86
C ARG A 138 -8.45 -10.41 -4.97
N MET A 139 -7.93 -9.19 -5.09
CA MET A 139 -6.84 -8.90 -6.04
C MET A 139 -5.53 -9.59 -5.63
N PHE A 140 -5.26 -9.68 -4.32
CA PHE A 140 -4.09 -10.38 -3.80
C PHE A 140 -4.21 -11.89 -3.99
N TYR A 141 -5.23 -12.53 -3.42
CA TYR A 141 -5.33 -13.99 -3.46
C TYR A 141 -5.80 -14.54 -4.80
N GLY A 142 -6.29 -13.68 -5.69
CA GLY A 142 -6.98 -14.10 -6.91
C GLY A 142 -8.35 -14.72 -6.59
N SER A 143 -8.94 -15.38 -7.59
CA SER A 143 -10.23 -16.06 -7.47
C SER A 143 -10.10 -17.58 -7.27
N ASN A 144 -8.89 -18.14 -7.33
CA ASN A 144 -8.68 -19.58 -7.22
C ASN A 144 -8.61 -20.01 -5.74
N PRO A 145 -9.58 -20.78 -5.22
CA PRO A 145 -9.64 -21.15 -3.81
C PRO A 145 -8.46 -22.02 -3.34
N ALA A 146 -7.84 -22.81 -4.23
CA ALA A 146 -6.66 -23.60 -3.89
C ALA A 146 -5.42 -22.72 -3.68
N GLU A 147 -5.25 -21.72 -4.54
CA GLU A 147 -4.17 -20.73 -4.45
C GLU A 147 -4.35 -19.82 -3.22
N VAL A 148 -5.59 -19.40 -2.95
CA VAL A 148 -5.95 -18.65 -1.75
C VAL A 148 -5.52 -19.39 -0.48
N ARG A 149 -5.84 -20.69 -0.37
CA ARG A 149 -5.45 -21.51 0.79
C ARG A 149 -3.94 -21.67 0.91
N ARG A 150 -3.24 -21.92 -0.20
CA ARG A 150 -1.77 -22.04 -0.21
C ARG A 150 -1.09 -20.76 0.29
N LEU A 151 -1.51 -19.60 -0.22
CA LEU A 151 -0.97 -18.31 0.17
C LEU A 151 -1.30 -17.98 1.64
N GLN A 152 -2.51 -18.33 2.11
CA GLN A 152 -2.89 -18.17 3.52
C GLN A 152 -2.04 -19.04 4.45
N GLN A 153 -1.73 -20.27 4.05
CA GLN A 153 -0.85 -21.17 4.80
C GLN A 153 0.58 -20.63 4.88
N GLN A 154 1.12 -20.11 3.77
CA GLN A 154 2.45 -19.46 3.75
C GLN A 154 2.52 -18.24 4.68
N GLN A 155 1.42 -17.49 4.82
CA GLN A 155 1.36 -16.33 5.71
C GLN A 155 1.24 -16.73 7.20
N ALA A 156 0.55 -17.83 7.51
CA ALA A 156 0.31 -18.28 8.88
C ALA A 156 1.58 -18.81 9.59
N VAL A 157 2.58 -19.27 8.84
CA VAL A 157 3.84 -19.82 9.38
C VAL A 157 4.72 -18.75 10.05
N ARG A 158 4.38 -17.46 9.95
CA ARG A 158 5.14 -16.35 10.55
C ARG A 158 4.46 -15.71 11.79
N ILE A 159 3.46 -16.36 12.39
CA ILE A 159 2.86 -15.90 13.66
C ILE A 159 3.53 -16.61 14.84
#